data_AF-A0A2V4L4Y2-F1
#
_entry.id   AF-A0A2V4L4Y2-F1
#
_cell.length_a   1.000
_cell.length_b   1.000
_cell.length_c   1.000
_cell.angle_alpha   90.00
_cell.angle_beta   90.00
_cell.angle_gamma   90.00
#
_symmetry.space_group_name_H-M   'P 1'
#
loop_
_entity.id
_entity.type
_entity.pdbx_description
1 polymer ?
#
loop_
_entity_poly.entity_id
_entity_poly.type
_entity_poly.pdbx_seq_one_letter_code
_entity_poly.pdbx_strand_id
1 'polypeptide(L)'
;MQSPFHRHLLIHFGNLLVTAIGLALLGLAAWLQPSLVAPLLWAGVPVYLGVLLPRWAGRAERRRRAAAARAASEAKWGFACRDHAGPWLNYIDQPFVRHCPEFAGRYFYGEWLLLHDGWLVVNPGHSSVDLQRQEVRYDFSRSSTYAWDGCTPKVPFYWLAIIGIPDWWEKPHPVLRLCDGQLCAGEVFWPLAHPASLVHDALYQYLNAAPVAKHEADLLFLRMLREAGMAWPLAFAYYLAVRLFGAPDVRGPRPGNSALRCTSPLPGLEAPAALNFAAAARSV
;
A
#
# COMPACT_ATOMS: atom_id res chain seq x y z
N MET A 1 1.54 11.12 -20.06
CA MET A 1 1.77 10.17 -18.94
C MET A 1 3.27 10.00 -18.76
N GLN A 2 3.88 10.59 -17.73
CA GLN A 2 5.27 10.27 -17.42
C GLN A 2 5.29 8.87 -16.82
N SER A 3 5.87 7.95 -17.58
CA SER A 3 6.17 6.61 -17.11
C SER A 3 6.91 6.67 -15.76
N PRO A 4 6.52 5.89 -14.74
CA PRO A 4 7.25 5.80 -13.47
C PRO A 4 8.73 5.40 -13.65
N PHE A 5 9.11 4.94 -14.85
CA PHE A 5 10.47 4.58 -15.20
C PHE A 5 11.44 5.77 -15.37
N HIS A 6 10.96 7.03 -15.42
CA HIS A 6 11.80 8.21 -15.60
C HIS A 6 12.06 9.07 -14.34
N ARG A 7 11.84 8.55 -13.12
CA ARG A 7 12.31 9.29 -11.94
C ARG A 7 13.84 9.32 -11.92
N HIS A 8 14.40 10.54 -11.92
CA HIS A 8 15.84 10.77 -11.78
C HIS A 8 16.32 10.13 -10.47
N LEU A 9 17.48 9.50 -10.51
CA LEU A 9 18.01 8.75 -9.37
C LEU A 9 18.24 9.69 -8.16
N LEU A 10 18.57 10.96 -8.41
CA LEU A 10 18.70 12.01 -7.38
C LEU A 10 17.36 12.49 -6.82
N ILE A 11 16.29 12.47 -7.63
CA ILE A 11 14.93 12.88 -7.24
C ILE A 11 14.15 11.64 -6.77
N HIS A 12 14.75 10.89 -5.85
CA HIS A 12 14.07 9.84 -5.13
C HIS A 12 13.91 10.27 -3.68
N PHE A 13 12.71 10.14 -3.12
CA PHE A 13 12.39 10.64 -1.77
C PHE A 13 13.41 10.23 -0.70
N GLY A 14 13.88 8.96 -0.72
CA GLY A 14 14.93 8.52 0.20
C GLY A 14 16.27 9.24 0.04
N ASN A 15 16.66 9.59 -1.19
CA ASN A 15 17.89 10.36 -1.44
C ASN A 15 17.71 11.81 -1.00
N LEU A 16 16.54 12.39 -1.25
CA LEU A 16 16.20 13.75 -0.79
C LEU A 16 16.20 13.84 0.74
N LEU A 17 15.66 12.84 1.44
CA LEU A 17 15.67 12.80 2.89
C LEU A 17 17.10 12.70 3.45
N VAL A 18 17.92 11.80 2.90
CA VAL A 18 19.34 11.67 3.28
C VAL A 18 20.09 12.97 2.98
N THR A 19 19.79 13.64 1.87
CA THR A 19 20.35 14.95 1.52
C THR A 19 19.95 16.02 2.53
N ALA A 20 18.66 16.11 2.87
CA ALA A 20 18.16 17.10 3.81
C ALA A 20 18.78 16.93 5.20
N ILE A 21 18.87 15.69 5.70
CA ILE A 21 19.53 15.38 6.97
C ILE A 21 21.02 15.75 6.90
N GLY A 22 21.71 15.38 5.83
CA GLY A 22 23.12 15.72 5.64
C GLY A 22 23.37 17.23 5.63
N LEU A 23 22.55 18.00 4.92
CA LEU A 23 22.63 19.46 4.89
C LEU A 23 22.35 20.09 6.26
N ALA A 24 21.37 19.57 7.01
CA ALA A 24 21.08 20.03 8.36
C ALA A 24 22.26 19.79 9.31
N LEU A 25 22.87 18.60 9.26
CA LEU A 25 24.06 18.26 10.06
C LEU A 25 25.26 19.14 9.70
N LEU A 26 25.50 19.39 8.41
CA LEU A 26 26.57 20.27 7.96
C LEU A 26 26.33 21.73 8.39
N GLY A 27 25.10 22.23 8.31
CA GLY A 27 24.74 23.56 8.79
C GLY A 27 24.93 23.70 10.31
N LEU A 28 24.53 22.69 11.07
CA LEU A 28 24.72 22.66 12.52
C LEU A 28 26.21 22.61 12.88
N ALA A 29 27.00 21.79 12.17
CA ALA A 29 28.45 21.72 12.36
C ALA A 29 29.13 23.04 12.00
N ALA A 30 28.77 23.67 10.89
CA ALA A 30 29.31 24.97 10.51
C ALA A 30 29.02 26.06 11.55
N TRP A 31 27.88 25.97 12.26
CA TRP A 31 27.51 26.93 13.29
C TRP A 31 28.19 26.66 14.64
N LEU A 32 28.19 25.41 15.11
CA LEU A 32 28.67 25.06 16.45
C LEU A 32 30.15 24.71 16.49
N GLN A 33 30.67 24.04 15.46
CA GLN A 33 32.03 23.54 15.43
C GLN A 33 32.55 23.37 13.97
N PRO A 34 33.02 24.46 13.33
CA PRO A 34 33.38 24.46 11.91
C PRO A 34 34.40 23.40 11.49
N SER A 35 35.27 22.96 12.41
CA SER A 35 36.25 21.89 12.16
C SER A 35 35.62 20.54 11.84
N LEU A 36 34.35 20.33 12.18
CA LEU A 36 33.60 19.10 11.86
C LEU A 36 33.05 19.06 10.43
N VAL A 37 33.04 20.17 9.70
CA VAL A 37 32.44 20.22 8.35
C VAL A 37 33.16 19.29 7.38
N ALA A 38 34.50 19.37 7.30
CA ALA A 38 35.30 18.52 6.42
C ALA A 38 35.17 17.01 6.73
N PRO A 39 35.29 16.52 7.97
CA PRO A 39 35.09 15.10 8.26
C PRO A 39 33.65 14.64 8.01
N LEU A 40 32.64 15.49 8.24
CA LEU A 40 31.25 15.14 7.92
C LEU A 40 31.01 15.01 6.40
N LEU A 41 31.63 15.87 5.58
CA LEU A 41 31.58 15.74 4.13
C LEU A 41 32.17 14.40 3.66
N TRP A 42 33.34 14.03 4.20
CA TRP A 42 33.96 12.74 3.89
C TRP A 42 33.13 11.55 4.38
N ALA A 43 32.53 11.64 5.57
CA ALA A 43 31.62 10.62 6.09
C ALA A 43 30.32 10.52 5.27
N GLY A 44 29.88 11.62 4.65
CA GLY A 44 28.72 11.64 3.75
C GLY A 44 28.90 10.78 2.51
N VAL A 45 30.11 10.68 1.96
CA VAL A 45 30.40 9.88 0.74
C VAL A 45 29.99 8.41 0.89
N PRO A 46 30.48 7.64 1.88
CA PRO A 46 30.07 6.25 2.06
C PRO A 46 28.59 6.13 2.43
N VAL A 47 27.99 7.11 3.12
CA VAL A 47 26.54 7.08 3.39
C VAL A 47 25.73 7.17 2.09
N TYR A 48 26.08 8.11 1.22
CA TYR A 48 25.42 8.26 -0.09
C TYR A 48 25.63 7.06 -0.99
N LEU A 49 26.85 6.53 -1.06
CA LEU A 49 27.11 5.30 -1.79
C LEU A 49 26.25 4.15 -1.27
N GLY A 50 26.09 4.03 0.05
CA GLY A 50 25.26 3.00 0.68
C GLY A 50 23.79 3.05 0.30
N VAL A 51 23.26 4.24 0.04
CA VAL A 51 21.87 4.43 -0.38
C VAL A 51 21.72 4.33 -1.90
N LEU A 52 22.70 4.82 -2.66
CA LEU A 52 22.65 4.85 -4.13
C LEU A 52 22.93 3.49 -4.77
N LEU A 53 23.89 2.73 -4.23
CA LEU A 53 24.33 1.44 -4.78
C LEU A 53 23.18 0.42 -4.90
N PRO A 54 22.36 0.17 -3.85
CA PRO A 54 21.21 -0.73 -3.96
C PRO A 54 20.19 -0.33 -5.01
N ARG A 55 19.99 0.98 -5.20
CA ARG A 55 19.04 1.51 -6.19
C ARG A 55 19.57 1.41 -7.61
N TRP A 56 20.87 1.58 -7.79
CA TRP A 56 21.53 1.52 -9.08
C TRP A 56 21.75 0.07 -9.54
N ALA A 57 22.31 -0.77 -8.69
CA ALA A 57 22.54 -2.18 -8.97
C ALA A 57 21.21 -2.93 -9.14
N GLY A 58 21.04 -3.61 -10.28
CA GLY A 58 19.80 -4.31 -10.63
C GLY A 58 18.65 -3.40 -11.09
N ARG A 59 18.88 -2.09 -11.30
CA ARG A 59 17.83 -1.17 -11.79
C ARG A 59 17.26 -1.58 -13.14
N ALA A 60 18.12 -2.01 -14.06
CA ALA A 60 17.70 -2.47 -15.38
C ALA A 60 16.80 -3.71 -15.26
N GLU A 61 17.18 -4.67 -14.43
CA GLU A 61 16.40 -5.87 -14.17
C GLU A 61 15.04 -5.54 -13.54
N ARG A 62 15.01 -4.71 -12.50
CA ARG A 62 13.77 -4.27 -11.85
C ARG A 62 12.83 -3.56 -12.83
N ARG A 63 13.37 -2.70 -13.69
CA ARG A 63 12.60 -2.03 -14.76
C ARG A 63 12.03 -3.03 -15.76
N ARG A 64 12.82 -4.01 -16.19
CA ARG A 64 12.38 -5.07 -17.10
C ARG A 64 11.25 -5.89 -16.49
N ARG A 65 11.40 -6.34 -15.24
CA ARG A 65 10.38 -7.10 -14.50
C ARG A 65 9.10 -6.29 -14.31
N ALA A 66 9.21 -5.03 -13.91
CA ALA A 66 8.06 -4.15 -13.75
C ALA A 66 7.33 -3.90 -15.08
N ALA A 67 8.05 -3.71 -16.19
CA ALA A 67 7.46 -3.58 -17.51
C ALA A 67 6.73 -4.87 -17.94
N ALA A 68 7.35 -6.04 -17.70
CA ALA A 68 6.74 -7.33 -17.99
C ALA A 68 5.49 -7.59 -17.14
N ALA A 69 5.53 -7.31 -15.84
CA ALA A 69 4.39 -7.42 -14.93
C ALA A 69 3.24 -6.48 -15.34
N ARG A 70 3.57 -5.24 -15.72
CA ARG A 70 2.59 -4.29 -16.25
C ARG A 70 1.92 -4.80 -17.51
N ALA A 71 2.70 -5.30 -18.48
CA ALA A 71 2.16 -5.84 -19.73
C ALA A 71 1.30 -7.09 -19.49
N ALA A 72 1.71 -7.97 -18.57
CA ALA A 72 0.92 -9.13 -18.17
C ALA A 72 -0.40 -8.74 -17.50
N SER A 73 -0.38 -7.73 -16.62
CA SER A 73 -1.61 -7.19 -16.00
C SER A 73 -2.54 -6.61 -17.06
N GLU A 74 -2.01 -5.80 -17.99
CA GLU A 74 -2.81 -5.18 -19.05
C GLU A 74 -3.40 -6.22 -19.99
N ALA A 75 -2.64 -7.27 -20.33
CA ALA A 75 -3.13 -8.39 -21.13
C ALA A 75 -4.22 -9.22 -20.42
N LYS A 76 -4.09 -9.44 -19.10
CA LYS A 76 -5.04 -10.23 -18.32
C LYS A 76 -6.32 -9.46 -17.98
N TRP A 77 -6.19 -8.20 -17.57
CA TRP A 77 -7.27 -7.42 -16.95
C TRP A 77 -7.81 -6.31 -17.85
N GLY A 78 -7.13 -5.98 -18.95
CA GLY A 78 -7.43 -4.79 -19.75
C GLY A 78 -6.98 -3.47 -19.11
N PHE A 79 -6.35 -3.53 -17.93
CA PHE A 79 -5.75 -2.40 -17.24
C PHE A 79 -4.49 -2.83 -16.48
N ALA A 80 -3.62 -1.87 -16.21
CA ALA A 80 -2.43 -2.08 -15.39
C ALA A 80 -2.60 -1.49 -13.99
N CYS A 81 -2.20 -2.25 -12.97
CA CYS A 81 -1.95 -1.69 -11.64
C CYS A 81 -0.77 -0.71 -11.67
N ARG A 82 -0.79 0.26 -10.75
CA ARG A 82 0.24 1.32 -10.61
C ARG A 82 1.47 0.88 -9.83
N ASP A 83 1.70 -0.42 -9.76
CA ASP A 83 2.63 -1.03 -8.83
C ASP A 83 4.06 -0.45 -8.93
N HIS A 84 4.74 -0.36 -7.78
CA HIS A 84 6.05 0.24 -7.66
C HIS A 84 7.14 -0.85 -7.68
N ALA A 85 8.21 -0.61 -8.45
CA ALA A 85 9.35 -1.52 -8.48
C ALA A 85 10.24 -1.29 -7.25
N GLY A 86 9.83 -1.85 -6.10
CA GLY A 86 10.51 -1.73 -4.81
C GLY A 86 10.71 -3.09 -4.10
N PRO A 87 11.57 -3.14 -3.07
CA PRO A 87 11.60 -4.29 -2.18
C PRO A 87 10.37 -4.26 -1.27
N TRP A 88 9.44 -5.19 -1.49
CA TRP A 88 8.30 -5.38 -0.60
C TRP A 88 8.74 -5.89 0.75
N LEU A 89 8.24 -5.26 1.82
CA LEU A 89 8.71 -5.51 3.18
C LEU A 89 7.74 -6.33 3.99
N ASN A 90 6.47 -6.18 3.67
CA ASN A 90 5.38 -6.86 4.34
C ASN A 90 4.65 -7.73 3.33
N TYR A 91 4.04 -8.81 3.81
CA TYR A 91 3.22 -9.67 2.97
C TYR A 91 2.08 -10.30 3.76
N ILE A 92 1.02 -10.67 3.02
CA ILE A 92 -0.07 -11.52 3.49
C ILE A 92 -0.23 -12.68 2.52
N ASP A 93 -0.43 -13.87 3.06
CA ASP A 93 -0.73 -15.08 2.26
C ASP A 93 -2.23 -15.43 2.27
N GLN A 94 -2.98 -14.80 3.17
CA GLN A 94 -4.42 -14.99 3.30
C GLN A 94 -5.15 -13.73 2.85
N PRO A 95 -6.33 -13.84 2.23
CA PRO A 95 -7.15 -12.69 1.88
C PRO A 95 -7.51 -11.88 3.14
N PHE A 96 -7.33 -10.57 3.08
CA PHE A 96 -7.77 -9.64 4.11
C PHE A 96 -9.11 -9.03 3.69
N VAL A 97 -10.12 -9.14 4.54
CA VAL A 97 -11.49 -8.71 4.24
C VAL A 97 -11.88 -7.55 5.14
N ARG A 98 -12.60 -6.58 4.57
CA ARG A 98 -13.20 -5.47 5.32
C ARG A 98 -14.49 -4.99 4.68
N HIS A 99 -15.51 -4.77 5.52
CA HIS A 99 -16.72 -4.08 5.09
C HIS A 99 -16.55 -2.56 5.21
N CYS A 100 -16.83 -1.86 4.12
CA CYS A 100 -16.73 -0.42 3.95
C CYS A 100 -18.05 0.10 3.36
N PRO A 101 -19.05 0.45 4.20
CA PRO A 101 -20.39 0.82 3.74
C PRO A 101 -20.41 2.04 2.81
N GLU A 102 -19.42 2.93 2.89
CA GLU A 102 -19.27 4.06 1.97
C GLU A 102 -19.02 3.64 0.50
N PHE A 103 -18.64 2.37 0.29
CA PHE A 103 -18.42 1.77 -1.01
C PHE A 103 -19.57 0.87 -1.48
N ALA A 104 -20.73 0.92 -0.82
CA ALA A 104 -21.95 0.24 -1.28
C ALA A 104 -22.30 0.64 -2.74
N GLY A 105 -22.80 -0.33 -3.52
CA GLY A 105 -23.10 -0.18 -4.95
C GLY A 105 -21.88 -0.02 -5.87
N ARG A 106 -20.67 -0.25 -5.35
CA ARG A 106 -19.42 -0.17 -6.12
C ARG A 106 -18.86 -1.55 -6.41
N TYR A 107 -18.38 -1.73 -7.64
CA TYR A 107 -17.90 -3.01 -8.13
C TYR A 107 -16.56 -2.85 -8.83
N PHE A 108 -15.56 -3.61 -8.39
CA PHE A 108 -14.25 -3.69 -9.01
C PHE A 108 -13.61 -5.04 -8.76
N TYR A 109 -12.92 -5.53 -9.78
CA TYR A 109 -12.31 -6.85 -9.77
C TYR A 109 -10.92 -6.74 -10.41
N GLY A 110 -9.89 -6.95 -9.62
CA GLY A 110 -8.50 -6.99 -10.05
C GLY A 110 -7.73 -8.14 -9.38
N GLU A 111 -6.43 -8.21 -9.67
CA GLU A 111 -5.56 -9.28 -9.14
C GLU A 111 -5.49 -9.24 -7.62
N TRP A 112 -5.27 -8.04 -7.07
CA TRP A 112 -4.94 -7.85 -5.65
C TRP A 112 -6.07 -7.19 -4.86
N LEU A 113 -7.09 -6.69 -5.54
CA LEU A 113 -8.19 -5.96 -4.93
C LEU A 113 -9.50 -6.41 -5.57
N LEU A 114 -10.44 -6.80 -4.72
CA LEU A 114 -11.83 -7.02 -5.06
C LEU A 114 -12.66 -6.05 -4.23
N LEU A 115 -13.54 -5.31 -4.89
CA LEU A 115 -14.56 -4.46 -4.27
C LEU A 115 -15.92 -4.91 -4.77
N HIS A 116 -16.80 -5.31 -3.87
CA HIS A 116 -18.13 -5.77 -4.21
C HIS A 116 -19.14 -5.30 -3.18
N ASP A 117 -19.94 -4.30 -3.55
CA ASP A 117 -21.03 -3.78 -2.73
C ASP A 117 -20.62 -3.49 -1.28
N GLY A 118 -19.62 -2.63 -1.12
CA GLY A 118 -19.06 -2.26 0.19
C GLY A 118 -18.06 -3.27 0.75
N TRP A 119 -17.98 -4.50 0.26
CA TRP A 119 -16.96 -5.46 0.69
C TRP A 119 -15.65 -5.26 -0.07
N LEU A 120 -14.58 -5.05 0.67
CA LEU A 120 -13.23 -4.91 0.17
C LEU A 120 -12.42 -6.15 0.58
N VAL A 121 -11.83 -6.82 -0.41
CA VAL A 121 -10.92 -7.95 -0.20
C VAL A 121 -9.58 -7.62 -0.83
N VAL A 122 -8.54 -7.58 0.00
CA VAL A 122 -7.14 -7.51 -0.45
C VAL A 122 -6.62 -8.93 -0.57
N ASN A 123 -5.90 -9.22 -1.65
CA ASN A 123 -5.40 -10.56 -1.97
C ASN A 123 -6.52 -11.61 -2.09
N PRO A 124 -7.49 -11.45 -3.00
CA PRO A 124 -8.66 -12.34 -3.12
C PRO A 124 -8.33 -13.78 -3.55
N GLY A 125 -7.07 -14.09 -3.87
CA GLY A 125 -6.63 -15.38 -4.37
C GLY A 125 -6.51 -15.43 -5.89
N HIS A 126 -6.32 -16.63 -6.43
CA HIS A 126 -6.12 -16.81 -7.87
C HIS A 126 -7.36 -16.42 -8.67
N SER A 127 -7.13 -15.81 -9.84
CA SER A 127 -8.19 -15.31 -10.72
C SER A 127 -8.04 -15.78 -12.16
N SER A 128 -9.18 -16.06 -12.80
CA SER A 128 -9.31 -16.30 -14.24
C SER A 128 -10.24 -15.24 -14.83
N VAL A 129 -9.83 -14.62 -15.94
CA VAL A 129 -10.54 -13.49 -16.56
C VAL A 129 -10.85 -13.84 -18.02
N ASP A 130 -12.10 -13.65 -18.42
CA ASP A 130 -12.55 -13.69 -19.80
C ASP A 130 -13.01 -12.29 -20.21
N LEU A 131 -12.15 -11.57 -20.93
CA LEU A 131 -12.44 -10.21 -21.39
C LEU A 131 -13.51 -10.15 -22.49
N GLN A 132 -13.73 -11.23 -23.24
CA GLN A 132 -14.77 -11.26 -24.28
C GLN A 132 -16.15 -11.35 -23.65
N ARG A 133 -16.29 -12.19 -22.61
CA ARG A 133 -17.53 -12.33 -21.85
C ARG A 133 -17.69 -11.29 -20.75
N GLN A 134 -16.63 -10.51 -20.48
CA GLN A 134 -16.57 -9.59 -19.35
C GLN A 134 -16.81 -10.32 -18.03
N GLU A 135 -16.16 -11.47 -17.83
CA GLU A 135 -16.34 -12.32 -16.66
C GLU A 135 -15.03 -12.50 -15.91
N VAL A 136 -15.11 -12.62 -14.60
CA VAL A 136 -14.00 -12.97 -13.72
C VAL A 136 -14.44 -14.03 -12.73
N ARG A 137 -13.55 -14.99 -12.49
CA ARG A 137 -13.72 -16.03 -11.47
C ARG A 137 -12.53 -16.01 -10.53
N TYR A 138 -12.81 -15.97 -9.24
CA TYR A 138 -11.81 -16.14 -8.19
C TYR A 138 -11.86 -17.55 -7.60
N ASP A 139 -10.68 -18.06 -7.25
CA ASP A 139 -10.48 -19.26 -6.46
C ASP A 139 -9.95 -18.84 -5.08
N PHE A 140 -10.86 -18.65 -4.15
CA PHE A 140 -10.58 -18.20 -2.77
C PHE A 140 -9.89 -19.27 -1.92
N SER A 141 -9.82 -20.52 -2.39
CA SER A 141 -9.12 -21.60 -1.69
C SER A 141 -7.61 -21.62 -1.97
N ARG A 142 -7.19 -20.98 -3.07
CA ARG A 142 -5.79 -20.93 -3.46
C ARG A 142 -5.18 -19.60 -3.02
N SER A 143 -4.27 -19.69 -2.06
CA SER A 143 -3.50 -18.55 -1.59
C SER A 143 -2.58 -18.01 -2.68
N SER A 144 -2.51 -16.68 -2.73
CA SER A 144 -1.44 -15.92 -3.37
C SER A 144 -0.77 -15.06 -2.31
N THR A 145 0.46 -14.61 -2.56
CA THR A 145 1.15 -13.70 -1.65
C THR A 145 1.02 -12.28 -2.18
N TYR A 146 0.33 -11.43 -1.44
CA TYR A 146 0.32 -9.99 -1.69
C TYR A 146 1.38 -9.33 -0.81
N ALA A 147 2.21 -8.47 -1.41
CA ALA A 147 3.30 -7.81 -0.73
C ALA A 147 3.19 -6.28 -0.88
N TRP A 148 3.59 -5.53 0.16
CA TRP A 148 3.51 -4.07 0.19
C TRP A 148 4.63 -3.44 1.07
N ASP A 149 4.82 -2.11 0.96
CA ASP A 149 5.95 -1.38 1.57
C ASP A 149 5.63 -0.73 2.94
N GLY A 150 4.37 -0.78 3.37
CA GLY A 150 3.87 -0.08 4.56
C GLY A 150 3.62 1.43 4.34
N CYS A 151 3.39 2.17 5.43
CA CYS A 151 2.99 3.59 5.36
C CYS A 151 4.16 4.56 5.24
N THR A 152 5.32 4.15 5.72
CA THR A 152 6.44 5.04 6.03
C THR A 152 7.54 4.93 4.98
N PRO A 153 8.23 6.04 4.66
CA PRO A 153 9.40 5.98 3.79
C PRO A 153 10.48 5.09 4.42
N LYS A 154 10.93 4.10 3.66
CA LYS A 154 12.00 3.19 4.05
C LYS A 154 13.10 3.21 2.99
N VAL A 155 14.35 3.20 3.43
CA VAL A 155 15.52 3.35 2.57
C VAL A 155 16.49 2.19 2.81
N PRO A 156 16.83 1.40 1.78
CA PRO A 156 17.85 0.37 1.91
C PRO A 156 19.25 1.01 2.03
N PHE A 157 20.08 0.48 2.92
CA PHE A 157 21.45 0.91 3.17
C PHE A 157 22.41 -0.27 3.00
N TYR A 158 23.25 -0.24 1.96
CA TYR A 158 24.21 -1.30 1.58
C TYR A 158 23.64 -2.72 1.55
N TRP A 159 22.33 -2.90 1.37
CA TRP A 159 21.64 -4.19 1.57
C TRP A 159 21.78 -4.79 2.99
N LEU A 160 22.45 -4.09 3.91
CA LEU A 160 22.68 -4.51 5.29
C LEU A 160 21.51 -4.14 6.20
N ALA A 161 20.89 -3.00 5.94
CA ALA A 161 19.82 -2.46 6.78
C ALA A 161 18.75 -1.72 5.96
N ILE A 162 17.58 -1.58 6.56
CA ILE A 162 16.50 -0.71 6.08
C ILE A 162 16.25 0.32 7.16
N ILE A 163 16.35 1.60 6.79
CA ILE A 163 16.17 2.73 7.70
C ILE A 163 14.87 3.44 7.32
N GLY A 164 13.99 3.67 8.29
CA GLY A 164 12.72 4.35 8.06
C GLY A 164 12.02 4.74 9.35
N ILE A 165 10.88 5.42 9.22
CA ILE A 165 10.02 5.75 10.36
C ILE A 165 9.35 4.44 10.82
N PRO A 166 9.39 4.08 12.11
CA PRO A 166 8.74 2.87 12.57
C PRO A 166 7.23 2.97 12.32
N ASP A 167 6.60 1.87 11.92
CA ASP A 167 5.14 1.77 11.78
C ASP A 167 4.42 1.63 13.15
N TRP A 168 5.06 2.18 14.20
CA TRP A 168 4.69 2.19 15.62
C TRP A 168 4.79 0.83 16.32
N TRP A 169 4.24 0.74 17.54
CA TRP A 169 4.25 -0.47 18.37
C TRP A 169 3.34 -1.55 17.79
N GLU A 170 3.74 -2.81 17.97
CA GLU A 170 2.98 -3.98 17.55
C GLU A 170 1.89 -4.29 18.58
N LYS A 171 0.74 -4.70 18.08
CA LYS A 171 -0.36 -5.16 18.92
C LYS A 171 -1.22 -6.17 18.17
N PRO A 172 -2.07 -6.93 18.87
CA PRO A 172 -3.06 -7.75 18.21
C PRO A 172 -4.14 -6.89 17.57
N HIS A 173 -4.55 -7.26 16.35
CA HIS A 173 -5.63 -6.64 15.60
C HIS A 173 -6.65 -7.70 15.22
N PRO A 174 -7.95 -7.49 15.52
CA PRO A 174 -9.01 -8.32 14.97
C PRO A 174 -9.12 -8.05 13.46
N VAL A 175 -9.13 -9.12 12.68
CA VAL A 175 -9.22 -9.05 11.22
C VAL A 175 -10.22 -10.08 10.70
N LEU A 176 -10.86 -9.75 9.59
CA LEU A 176 -11.61 -10.73 8.82
C LEU A 176 -10.73 -11.26 7.69
N ARG A 177 -10.79 -12.56 7.48
CA ARG A 177 -10.01 -13.28 6.45
C ARG A 177 -10.91 -14.22 5.68
N LEU A 178 -10.39 -14.74 4.58
CA LEU A 178 -10.98 -15.90 3.93
C LEU A 178 -10.12 -17.13 4.23
N CYS A 179 -10.71 -18.13 4.87
CA CYS A 179 -10.12 -19.44 5.09
C CYS A 179 -10.94 -20.45 4.27
N ASP A 180 -10.32 -21.11 3.29
CA ASP A 180 -10.97 -22.08 2.41
C ASP A 180 -12.26 -21.55 1.75
N GLY A 181 -12.25 -20.27 1.35
CA GLY A 181 -13.42 -19.63 0.74
C GLY A 181 -14.57 -19.36 1.72
N GLN A 182 -14.32 -19.29 3.03
CA GLN A 182 -15.28 -18.86 4.04
C GLN A 182 -14.76 -17.67 4.83
N LEU A 183 -15.66 -16.76 5.22
CA LEU A 183 -15.32 -15.61 6.05
C LEU A 183 -14.99 -16.10 7.48
N CYS A 184 -13.81 -15.77 7.96
CA CYS A 184 -13.34 -16.14 9.30
C CYS A 184 -12.81 -14.91 10.04
N ALA A 185 -13.21 -14.77 11.30
CA ALA A 185 -12.59 -13.82 12.20
C ALA A 185 -11.29 -14.41 12.75
N GLY A 186 -10.25 -13.58 12.87
CA GLY A 186 -9.00 -13.96 13.48
C GLY A 186 -8.24 -12.77 14.02
N GLU A 187 -7.04 -13.02 14.52
CA GLU A 187 -6.20 -11.99 15.13
C GLU A 187 -4.80 -12.03 14.51
N VAL A 188 -4.26 -10.86 14.18
CA VAL A 188 -2.88 -10.70 13.70
C VAL A 188 -2.11 -9.80 14.64
N PHE A 189 -0.87 -10.16 14.95
CA PHE A 189 0.02 -9.30 15.71
C PHE A 189 0.87 -8.48 14.74
N TRP A 190 0.48 -7.24 14.50
CA TRP A 190 1.12 -6.36 13.51
C TRP A 190 1.37 -4.95 14.08
N PRO A 191 2.32 -4.19 13.48
CA PRO A 191 2.46 -2.76 13.72
C PRO A 191 1.14 -2.02 13.54
N LEU A 192 0.91 -0.99 14.35
CA LEU A 192 -0.36 -0.29 14.44
C LEU A 192 -0.88 0.22 13.09
N ALA A 193 0.02 0.69 12.22
CA ALA A 193 -0.34 1.24 10.92
C ALA A 193 -0.56 0.18 9.81
N HIS A 194 -0.18 -1.09 10.04
CA HIS A 194 -0.16 -2.11 8.99
C HIS A 194 -1.53 -2.40 8.35
N PRO A 195 -2.62 -2.66 9.11
CA PRO A 195 -3.92 -2.92 8.50
C PRO A 195 -4.39 -1.77 7.60
N ALA A 196 -4.18 -0.52 8.05
CA ALA A 196 -4.52 0.66 7.28
C ALA A 196 -3.63 0.79 6.03
N SER A 197 -2.33 0.55 6.17
CA SER A 197 -1.35 0.61 5.08
C SER A 197 -1.64 -0.38 3.97
N LEU A 198 -2.05 -1.60 4.34
CA LEU A 198 -2.36 -2.70 3.43
C LEU A 198 -3.54 -2.34 2.53
N VAL A 199 -4.64 -1.86 3.12
CA VAL A 199 -5.84 -1.46 2.38
C VAL A 199 -5.57 -0.23 1.53
N HIS A 200 -4.82 0.74 2.07
CA HIS A 200 -4.46 1.96 1.35
C HIS A 200 -3.60 1.66 0.12
N ASP A 201 -2.57 0.83 0.27
CA ASP A 201 -1.69 0.41 -0.83
C ASP A 201 -2.48 -0.31 -1.93
N ALA A 202 -3.31 -1.31 -1.56
CA ALA A 202 -4.14 -2.04 -2.52
C ALA A 202 -5.09 -1.12 -3.29
N LEU A 203 -5.74 -0.16 -2.62
CA LEU A 203 -6.57 0.85 -3.30
C LEU A 203 -5.74 1.76 -4.20
N TYR A 204 -4.55 2.16 -3.75
CA TYR A 204 -3.64 3.05 -4.48
C TYR A 204 -3.13 2.44 -5.79
N GLN A 205 -2.89 1.13 -5.79
CA GLN A 205 -2.50 0.38 -6.99
C GLN A 205 -3.55 0.48 -8.10
N TYR A 206 -4.83 0.67 -7.76
CA TYR A 206 -5.94 0.69 -8.70
C TYR A 206 -6.68 2.03 -8.79
N LEU A 207 -6.13 3.15 -8.32
CA LEU A 207 -6.81 4.47 -8.38
C LEU A 207 -7.24 4.92 -9.79
N ASN A 208 -6.61 4.36 -10.83
CA ASN A 208 -6.95 4.61 -12.24
C ASN A 208 -8.09 3.73 -12.78
N ALA A 209 -8.49 2.68 -12.07
CA ALA A 209 -9.44 1.68 -12.57
C ALA A 209 -10.57 1.36 -11.57
N ALA A 210 -10.30 1.36 -10.26
CA ALA A 210 -11.29 1.10 -9.23
C ALA A 210 -12.21 2.32 -9.00
N PRO A 211 -13.50 2.12 -8.66
CA PRO A 211 -14.48 3.18 -8.44
C PRO A 211 -14.32 3.90 -7.09
N VAL A 212 -13.07 4.19 -6.71
CA VAL A 212 -12.69 4.85 -5.46
C VAL A 212 -11.83 6.05 -5.81
N ALA A 213 -12.27 7.25 -5.41
CA ALA A 213 -11.45 8.43 -5.55
C ALA A 213 -10.30 8.41 -4.54
N LYS A 214 -9.17 9.03 -4.91
CA LYS A 214 -8.00 9.15 -4.02
C LYS A 214 -8.37 9.66 -2.62
N HIS A 215 -9.22 10.67 -2.54
CA HIS A 215 -9.62 11.26 -1.25
C HIS A 215 -10.41 10.27 -0.37
N GLU A 216 -11.18 9.37 -0.97
CA GLU A 216 -11.94 8.36 -0.24
C GLU A 216 -11.01 7.28 0.33
N ALA A 217 -10.02 6.85 -0.45
CA ALA A 217 -8.96 5.96 0.03
C ALA A 217 -8.14 6.60 1.17
N ASP A 218 -7.80 7.89 1.05
CA ASP A 218 -7.09 8.65 2.09
C ASP A 218 -7.93 8.77 3.38
N LEU A 219 -9.23 9.00 3.27
CA LEU A 219 -10.14 9.09 4.42
C LEU A 219 -10.37 7.73 5.10
N LEU A 220 -10.53 6.66 4.32
CA LEU A 220 -10.60 5.29 4.83
C LEU A 220 -9.33 4.95 5.61
N PHE A 221 -8.17 5.30 5.05
CA PHE A 221 -6.88 5.13 5.72
C PHE A 221 -6.81 5.87 7.07
N LEU A 222 -7.17 7.15 7.11
CA LEU A 222 -7.26 7.92 8.36
C LEU A 222 -8.18 7.23 9.38
N ARG A 223 -9.36 6.79 8.95
CA ARG A 223 -10.31 6.11 9.84
C ARG A 223 -9.73 4.81 10.41
N MET A 224 -9.10 3.99 9.58
CA MET A 224 -8.48 2.73 10.01
C MET A 224 -7.34 2.97 11.01
N LEU A 225 -6.52 4.02 10.84
CA LEU A 225 -5.50 4.39 11.83
C LEU A 225 -6.14 4.74 13.18
N ARG A 226 -7.27 5.45 13.16
CA ARG A 226 -8.01 5.84 14.38
C ARG A 226 -8.65 4.64 15.07
N GLU A 227 -9.25 3.73 14.32
CA GLU A 227 -9.79 2.46 14.83
C GLU A 227 -8.68 1.59 15.45
N ALA A 228 -7.49 1.59 14.85
CA ALA A 228 -6.31 0.95 15.39
C ALA A 228 -5.74 1.65 16.65
N GLY A 229 -6.35 2.75 17.12
CA GLY A 229 -5.94 3.44 18.35
C GLY A 229 -4.80 4.44 18.17
N MET A 230 -4.48 4.85 16.93
CA MET A 230 -3.49 5.90 16.71
C MET A 230 -3.99 7.25 17.26
N ALA A 231 -3.11 7.96 17.98
CA ALA A 231 -3.39 9.30 18.46
C ALA A 231 -3.78 10.23 17.31
N TRP A 232 -4.77 11.10 17.52
CA TRP A 232 -5.34 11.92 16.45
C TRP A 232 -4.31 12.79 15.70
N PRO A 233 -3.38 13.51 16.39
CA PRO A 233 -2.41 14.35 15.68
C PRO A 233 -1.51 13.53 14.76
N LEU A 234 -1.16 12.32 15.19
CA LEU A 234 -0.30 11.41 14.46
C LEU A 234 -1.04 10.81 13.26
N ALA A 235 -2.26 10.30 13.46
CA ALA A 235 -3.09 9.78 12.38
C ALA A 235 -3.34 10.85 11.31
N PHE A 236 -3.58 12.09 11.74
CA PHE A 236 -3.76 13.23 10.86
C PHE A 236 -2.48 13.58 10.08
N ALA A 237 -1.29 13.50 10.71
CA ALA A 237 -0.02 13.70 10.01
C ALA A 237 0.20 12.65 8.91
N TYR A 238 -0.12 11.37 9.17
CA TYR A 238 -0.07 10.30 8.17
C TYR A 238 -1.06 10.55 7.03
N TYR A 239 -2.29 10.92 7.36
CA TYR A 239 -3.30 11.31 6.38
C TYR A 239 -2.82 12.46 5.49
N LEU A 240 -2.27 13.51 6.07
CA LEU A 240 -1.78 14.67 5.33
C LEU A 240 -0.61 14.28 4.40
N ALA A 241 0.29 13.40 4.86
CA ALA A 241 1.39 12.90 4.05
C ALA A 241 0.89 12.17 2.79
N VAL A 242 -0.03 11.21 2.93
CA VAL A 242 -0.59 10.49 1.77
C VAL A 242 -1.46 11.40 0.90
N ARG A 243 -2.15 12.37 1.50
CA ARG A 243 -2.99 13.34 0.79
C ARG A 243 -2.18 14.21 -0.16
N LEU A 244 -1.07 14.76 0.33
CA LEU A 244 -0.22 15.70 -0.40
C LEU A 244 0.75 15.01 -1.35
N PHE A 245 1.41 13.93 -0.92
CA PHE A 245 2.52 13.32 -1.63
C PHE A 245 2.17 12.00 -2.35
N GLY A 246 1.10 11.33 -1.95
CA GLY A 246 0.63 10.11 -2.61
C GLY A 246 0.01 10.40 -3.97
N ALA A 247 0.33 9.58 -4.99
CA ALA A 247 -0.31 9.57 -6.33
C ALA A 247 -0.83 10.93 -6.84
N PRO A 248 0.03 11.97 -6.99
CA PRO A 248 -0.43 13.33 -7.32
C PRO A 248 -1.07 13.44 -8.71
N ASP A 249 -0.76 12.49 -9.59
CA ASP A 249 -1.23 12.39 -10.97
C ASP A 249 -2.66 11.83 -11.11
N VAL A 250 -3.28 11.34 -10.04
CA VAL A 250 -4.64 10.72 -10.06
C VAL A 250 -5.66 11.49 -9.24
N ARG A 251 -5.51 12.82 -9.18
CA ARG A 251 -6.47 13.71 -8.49
C ARG A 251 -7.79 13.93 -9.26
N GLY A 252 -8.06 13.13 -10.29
CA GLY A 252 -9.26 13.19 -11.12
C GLY A 252 -10.51 12.60 -10.45
N PRO A 253 -11.67 12.64 -11.14
CA PRO A 253 -12.89 11.99 -10.66
C PRO A 253 -12.67 10.47 -10.52
N ARG A 254 -13.43 9.83 -9.62
CA ARG A 254 -13.38 8.37 -9.47
C ARG A 254 -13.75 7.69 -10.80
N PRO A 255 -13.04 6.63 -11.20
CA PRO A 255 -13.49 5.74 -12.27
C PRO A 255 -14.91 5.19 -12.04
N GLY A 256 -15.54 4.72 -13.12
CA GLY A 256 -16.80 3.97 -13.02
C GLY A 256 -16.60 2.58 -12.43
N ASN A 257 -17.71 1.88 -12.17
CA ASN A 257 -17.66 0.46 -11.80
C ASN A 257 -17.00 -0.37 -12.92
N SER A 258 -16.34 -1.47 -12.54
CA SER A 258 -15.80 -2.42 -13.49
C SER A 258 -16.91 -2.97 -14.39
N ALA A 259 -16.59 -3.14 -15.67
CA ALA A 259 -17.47 -3.80 -16.62
C ALA A 259 -17.49 -5.33 -16.44
N LEU A 260 -16.49 -5.89 -15.73
CA LEU A 260 -16.41 -7.31 -15.44
C LEU A 260 -17.52 -7.73 -14.46
N ARG A 261 -18.04 -8.94 -14.65
CA ARG A 261 -18.99 -9.62 -13.76
C ARG A 261 -18.27 -10.76 -13.03
N CYS A 262 -18.37 -10.77 -11.71
CA CYS A 262 -17.84 -11.87 -10.91
C CYS A 262 -18.80 -13.06 -10.95
N THR A 263 -18.33 -14.20 -11.44
CA THR A 263 -19.12 -15.45 -11.53
C THR A 263 -18.83 -16.42 -10.39
N SER A 264 -17.73 -16.24 -9.65
CA SER A 264 -17.48 -16.97 -8.41
C SER A 264 -18.42 -16.49 -7.29
N PRO A 265 -19.00 -17.39 -6.49
CA PRO A 265 -19.75 -17.00 -5.30
C PRO A 265 -18.79 -16.31 -4.34
N LEU A 266 -19.21 -15.18 -3.77
CA LEU A 266 -18.37 -14.41 -2.86
C LEU A 266 -18.54 -14.97 -1.43
N PRO A 267 -17.46 -15.45 -0.80
CA PRO A 267 -17.49 -16.04 0.53
C PRO A 267 -18.20 -15.20 1.59
N GLY A 268 -19.31 -15.70 2.13
CA GLY A 268 -20.04 -15.03 3.21
C GLY A 268 -20.69 -13.69 2.84
N LEU A 269 -20.81 -13.38 1.54
CA LEU A 269 -21.41 -12.14 1.04
C LEU A 269 -22.84 -12.33 0.48
N GLU A 270 -23.44 -13.50 0.69
CA GLU A 270 -24.87 -13.74 0.43
C GLU A 270 -25.71 -13.20 1.60
N ALA A 271 -26.26 -11.98 1.43
CA ALA A 271 -27.25 -11.30 2.28
C ALA A 271 -26.86 -11.02 3.76
N PRO A 272 -27.30 -9.87 4.33
CA PRO A 272 -26.79 -9.38 5.61
C PRO A 272 -27.44 -10.12 6.79
N ALA A 273 -26.78 -11.15 7.31
CA ALA A 273 -26.96 -11.51 8.70
C ALA A 273 -26.17 -10.51 9.55
N ALA A 274 -26.90 -9.68 10.29
CA ALA A 274 -26.40 -8.59 11.14
C ALA A 274 -25.23 -9.01 12.04
N LEU A 275 -23.99 -8.70 11.63
CA LEU A 275 -22.87 -8.52 12.55
C LEU A 275 -22.97 -7.10 13.12
N ASN A 276 -23.89 -6.95 14.08
CA ASN A 276 -23.98 -5.79 14.95
C ASN A 276 -22.68 -5.67 15.77
N PHE A 277 -21.69 -4.93 15.27
CA PHE A 277 -20.70 -4.31 16.13
C PHE A 277 -21.26 -2.98 16.64
N ALA A 278 -22.35 -3.06 17.40
CA ALA A 278 -22.77 -2.00 18.29
C ALA A 278 -22.03 -2.20 19.62
N ALA A 279 -21.16 -1.23 19.92
CA ALA A 279 -20.65 -0.88 21.24
C ALA A 279 -20.82 -1.93 22.35
N ALA A 280 -19.69 -2.49 22.81
CA ALA A 280 -19.57 -2.86 24.21
C ALA A 280 -19.77 -1.59 25.04
N ALA A 281 -21.03 -1.28 25.35
CA ALA A 281 -21.39 -0.35 26.38
C ALA A 281 -20.79 -0.89 27.68
N ARG A 282 -19.98 -0.04 28.32
CA ARG A 282 -19.49 -0.26 29.68
C ARG A 282 -20.64 -0.67 30.58
N SER A 283 -20.50 -1.81 31.24
CA SER A 283 -21.32 -2.21 32.36
C SER A 283 -20.43 -2.28 33.61
N VAL A 284 -20.75 -1.39 34.56
CA VAL A 284 -20.26 -1.21 35.94
C VAL A 284 -18.89 -0.58 36.11
#